data_AF-A0A6L5PJQ7-F1
#
_entry.id   AF-A0A6L5PJQ7-F1
#
_cell.length_a   1.000
_cell.length_b   1.000
_cell.length_c   1.000
_cell.angle_alpha   90.00
_cell.angle_beta   90.00
_cell.angle_gamma   90.00
#
_symmetry.space_group_name_H-M   'P 1'
#
loop_
_entity.id
_entity.type
_entity.pdbx_description
1 polymer ?
#
loop_
_entity_poly.entity_id
_entity_poly.type
_entity_poly.pdbx_seq_one_letter_code
_entity_poly.pdbx_strand_id
1 'polypeptide(L)' 'MALAAAAYAASAAGDPDCALFWPGGWDPHMFKPAGETRDLVRAGALIVAELERRARLLADTAGRA' A
#
# COMPACT_ATOMS: atom_id res chain seq x y z
N MET A 1 3.75 3.21 -1.75
CA MET A 1 3.00 1.97 -1.46
C MET A 1 2.10 2.11 -0.22
N ALA A 2 2.44 2.96 0.75
CA ALA A 2 1.61 3.18 1.96
C ALA A 2 0.13 3.53 1.70
N LEU A 3 -0.18 4.44 0.77
CA LEU A 3 -1.57 4.80 0.43
C LEU A 3 -2.38 3.60 -0.09
N ALA A 4 -1.80 2.79 -0.98
CA ALA A 4 -2.43 1.56 -1.45
C ALA A 4 -2.67 0.55 -0.30
N ALA A 5 -1.76 0.48 0.68
CA ALA A 5 -1.97 -0.34 1.87
C ALA A 5 -3.15 0.16 2.70
N ALA A 6 -3.27 1.49 2.87
CA ALA A 6 -4.40 2.10 3.56
C ALA A 6 -5.74 1.79 2.86
N ALA A 7 -5.78 1.82 1.52
CA ALA A 7 -6.98 1.45 0.75
C ALA A 7 -7.44 0.01 1.05
N TYR A 8 -6.52 -0.96 1.06
CA TYR A 8 -6.85 -2.34 1.40
C TYR A 8 -7.21 -2.52 2.89
N ALA A 9 -6.55 -1.80 3.81
CA ALA A 9 -6.89 -1.84 5.23
C ALA A 9 -8.30 -1.26 5.50
N ALA A 10 -8.62 -0.12 4.88
CA ALA A 10 -9.94 0.50 4.94
C ALA A 10 -11.01 -0.41 4.34
N SER A 11 -10.72 -1.05 3.19
CA SER A 11 -11.60 -2.04 2.58
C SER A 11 -11.88 -3.22 3.52
N ALA A 12 -10.84 -3.72 4.21
CA ALA A 12 -11.00 -4.79 5.19
C ALA A 12 -11.83 -4.37 6.41
N ALA A 13 -11.86 -3.09 6.74
CA ALA A 13 -12.70 -2.52 7.79
C ALA A 13 -14.15 -2.23 7.33
N GLY A 14 -14.49 -2.51 6.06
CA GLY A 14 -15.80 -2.23 5.49
C GLY A 14 -16.05 -0.75 5.19
N ASP A 15 -14.98 0.05 5.06
CA ASP A 15 -15.09 1.47 4.72
C ASP A 15 -15.55 1.65 3.25
N PRO A 16 -16.71 2.28 3.00
CA PRO A 16 -17.22 2.48 1.64
C PRO A 16 -16.34 3.44 0.81
N ASP A 17 -15.56 4.30 1.47
CA ASP A 17 -14.70 5.29 0.84
C ASP A 17 -13.25 4.81 0.69
N CYS A 18 -12.99 3.51 0.93
CA CYS A 18 -11.64 2.93 0.89
C CYS A 18 -10.87 3.20 -0.42
N ALA A 19 -11.57 3.33 -1.55
CA ALA A 19 -10.98 3.65 -2.85
C ALA A 19 -10.32 5.04 -2.91
N LEU A 20 -10.73 5.99 -2.04
CA LEU A 20 -10.11 7.32 -1.97
C LEU A 20 -8.65 7.28 -1.52
N PHE A 21 -8.24 6.22 -0.81
CA PHE A 21 -6.86 6.03 -0.42
C PHE A 21 -6.00 5.41 -1.53
N TRP A 22 -6.59 4.95 -2.64
CA TRP A 22 -5.81 4.40 -3.74
C TRP A 22 -4.92 5.48 -4.36
N PRO A 23 -3.62 5.21 -4.64
CA PRO A 23 -2.71 6.26 -5.12
C PRO A 23 -3.19 6.85 -6.45
N GLY A 24 -3.34 8.17 -6.52
CA GLY A 24 -3.87 8.84 -7.74
C GLY A 24 -3.02 8.66 -9.00
N GLY A 25 -1.74 8.32 -8.87
CA GLY A 25 -0.87 8.00 -10.01
C GLY A 25 -0.91 6.53 -10.45
N TRP A 26 -1.72 5.69 -9.81
CA TRP A 26 -1.88 4.28 -10.15
C TRP A 26 -3.19 4.06 -10.91
N ASP A 27 -3.23 3.02 -11.74
CA ASP A 27 -4.47 2.64 -12.43
C ASP A 27 -5.57 2.32 -11.38
N PRO A 28 -6.72 3.03 -11.41
CA PRO A 28 -7.81 2.78 -10.48
C PRO A 28 -8.42 1.38 -10.64
N HIS A 29 -8.36 0.77 -11.83
CA HIS A 29 -8.89 -0.58 -12.06
C HIS A 29 -8.04 -1.70 -11.42
N MET A 30 -6.85 -1.35 -10.92
CA MET A 30 -5.97 -2.29 -10.22
C MET A 30 -6.29 -2.40 -8.72
N PHE A 31 -7.13 -1.51 -8.19
CA PHE A 31 -7.70 -1.71 -6.86
C PHE A 31 -8.79 -2.78 -6.92
N LYS A 32 -8.52 -3.95 -6.34
CA LYS A 32 -9.40 -5.13 -6.46
C LYS A 32 -9.66 -5.74 -5.08
N PRO A 33 -10.40 -5.07 -4.18
CA PRO A 33 -10.74 -5.61 -2.87
C PRO A 33 -11.42 -6.97 -3.01
N ALA A 34 -11.11 -7.90 -2.10
CA ALA A 34 -11.51 -9.30 -2.25
C ALA A 34 -11.78 -10.00 -0.91
N GLY A 35 -12.12 -9.23 0.12
CA GLY A 35 -12.58 -9.71 1.42
C GLY A 35 -11.58 -9.43 2.54
N GLU A 36 -12.09 -9.33 3.76
CA GLU A 36 -11.39 -8.81 4.95
C GLU A 36 -9.98 -9.39 5.13
N THR A 37 -9.86 -10.72 5.25
CA THR A 37 -8.56 -11.37 5.46
C THR A 37 -7.59 -11.15 4.29
N ARG A 38 -8.08 -11.24 3.05
CA ARG A 38 -7.23 -11.11 1.86
C ARG A 38 -6.76 -9.68 1.68
N ASP A 39 -7.60 -8.71 2.00
CA ASP A 39 -7.27 -7.30 1.90
C ASP A 39 -6.29 -6.89 3.01
N LEU A 40 -6.40 -7.42 4.22
CA LEU A 40 -5.36 -7.26 5.25
C LEU A 40 -4.01 -7.86 4.84
N VAL A 41 -4.00 -9.03 4.20
CA VAL A 41 -2.75 -9.62 3.66
C VAL A 41 -2.12 -8.72 2.60
N ARG A 42 -2.92 -8.17 1.68
CA ARG A 42 -2.43 -7.23 0.66
C ARG A 42 -1.93 -5.93 1.27
N ALA A 43 -2.63 -5.39 2.26
CA ALA A 43 -2.21 -4.21 3.00
C ALA A 43 -0.85 -4.46 3.68
N GLY A 44 -0.68 -5.60 4.35
CA GLY A 44 0.59 -6.01 4.97
C GLY A 44 1.73 -6.12 3.95
N ALA A 45 1.49 -6.78 2.82
CA ALA A 45 2.48 -6.90 1.75
C ALA A 45 2.92 -5.53 1.20
N LEU A 46 1.98 -4.59 1.02
CA LEU A 46 2.28 -3.23 0.56
C LEU A 46 3.05 -2.40 1.60
N ILE A 47 2.81 -2.61 2.90
CA ILE A 47 3.60 -1.98 3.97
C ILE A 47 5.03 -2.52 3.93
N VAL A 48 5.23 -3.84 3.86
CA VAL A 48 6.56 -4.45 3.75
C VAL A 48 7.31 -3.88 2.56
N ALA A 49 6.67 -3.85 1.38
CA ALA A 49 7.28 -3.30 0.17
C ALA A 49 7.62 -1.80 0.30
N GLU A 50 6.81 -1.00 0.99
CA GLU A 50 7.13 0.40 1.29
C GLU A 50 8.37 0.54 2.18
N LEU A 51 8.48 -0.30 3.21
CA LEU A 51 9.62 -0.30 4.13
C LEU A 51 10.91 -0.67 3.39
N GLU A 52 10.88 -1.73 2.58
CA GLU A 52 12.02 -2.12 1.76
C GLU A 52 12.44 -1.03 0.78
N ARG A 53 11.48 -0.35 0.14
CA ARG A 53 11.75 0.78 -0.75
C ARG A 53 12.47 1.91 0.00
N ARG A 54 12.02 2.27 1.21
CA ARG A 54 12.65 3.29 2.05
C ARG A 54 14.05 2.88 2.49
N ALA A 55 14.22 1.62 2.90
CA ALA A 55 15.52 1.08 3.26
C ALA A 55 16.52 1.18 2.10
N ARG A 56 16.11 0.85 0.87
CA ARG A 56 16.96 1.02 -0.33
C ARG A 56 17.38 2.47 -0.57
N LEU A 57 16.45 3.42 -0.42
CA LEU A 57 16.76 4.85 -0.60
C LEU A 57 17.71 5.38 0.47
N LEU A 58 17.57 4.93 1.72
CA LEU A 58 18.47 5.30 2.81
C LEU A 58 19.89 4.76 2.55
N ALA A 59 20.00 3.51 2.11
CA ALA A 59 21.29 2.88 1.76
C ALA A 59 21.99 3.59 0.59
N ASP A 60 21.26 3.93 -0.47
CA ASP A 60 21.80 4.69 -1.62
C ASP A 60 22.30 6.08 -1.22
N THR A 61 21.58 6.74 -0.31
CA THR A 61 21.99 8.06 0.23
C THR A 61 23.28 7.95 1.04
N ALA A 62 23.42 6.90 1.86
CA ALA A 62 24.62 6.66 2.67
C ALA A 62 25.86 6.30 1.84
N GLY A 63 25.69 5.65 0.68
CA GLY A 63 26.79 5.31 -0.23
C GLY A 63 27.31 6.48 -1.08
N ARG A 64 26.60 7.61 -1.10
CA ARG A 64 26.99 8.84 -1.84
C ARG A 64 27.67 9.90 -0.97
N ALA A 65 27.73 9.68 0.34
CA ALA A 65 28.40 10.55 1.33
C ALA A 65 29.83 10.07 1.57
#